data_AF-A0A5P3VRV5-F1
#
_entry.id   AF-A0A5P3VRV5-F1
#
_cell.length_a   1.000
_cell.length_b   1.000
_cell.length_c   1.000
_cell.angle_alpha   90.00
_cell.angle_beta   90.00
_cell.angle_gamma   90.00
#
_symmetry.space_group_name_H-M   'P 1'
#
loop_
_entity.id
_entity.type
_entity.pdbx_description
1 polymer ?
#
loop_
_entity_poly.entity_id
_entity_poly.type
_entity_poly.pdbx_seq_one_letter_code
_entity_poly.pdbx_strand_id
1 'polypeptide(L)'
;MFSTKQLSLFPFAPALCNEAAEAALLLMACSGSKLERHTRAIDLYRGVMYQSYRAHLRSDAVPSVLILSARHGFLHPDTEISPYDERMTRQRADQMMADLSTYLRPAAWPTRVGSVMLAGGAEYRRVMRAALARRYGPALPALQETCGGIGMQRSQLGAFLDGLKPAFRDQIGRQANGTPVFRAYGRIQAGAIATLRYRAAPALPARLARVLSVFNGPGGPTADVEVEEIVRGRTKICPRWVSVADLQPFTGEPA
;
A
#
# COMPACT_ATOMS: atom_id res chain seq x y z
N MET A 1 6.38 33.74 42.26
CA MET A 1 6.71 32.36 42.66
C MET A 1 5.41 31.55 42.65
N PHE A 2 5.03 31.02 41.48
CA PHE A 2 3.91 30.07 41.37
C PHE A 2 4.35 28.97 40.40
N SER A 3 4.72 27.84 40.98
CA SER A 3 5.18 26.63 40.30
C SER A 3 3.95 25.81 39.94
N THR A 4 3.56 25.84 38.67
CA THR A 4 2.49 24.98 38.16
C THR A 4 3.06 23.59 37.90
N LYS A 5 2.89 22.69 38.87
CA LYS A 5 3.16 21.27 38.71
C LYS A 5 2.24 20.70 37.63
N GLN A 6 2.78 20.48 36.44
CA GLN A 6 2.13 19.72 35.38
C GLN A 6 2.12 18.23 35.77
N LEU A 7 0.94 17.71 36.08
CA LEU A 7 0.72 16.27 36.31
C LEU A 7 0.81 15.54 34.96
N SER A 8 1.91 14.83 34.73
CA SER A 8 2.05 13.87 33.62
C SER A 8 1.28 12.60 33.96
N LEU A 9 0.05 12.47 33.46
CA LEU A 9 -0.84 11.33 33.73
C LEU A 9 -0.72 10.17 32.74
N PHE A 10 0.38 10.06 31.99
CA PHE A 10 0.62 8.88 31.16
C PHE A 10 2.06 8.39 31.34
N PRO A 11 2.28 7.15 31.80
CA PRO A 11 3.60 6.56 31.76
C PRO A 11 4.01 6.44 30.29
N PHE A 12 5.23 6.89 29.99
CA PHE A 12 5.91 6.66 28.72
C PHE A 12 6.03 5.15 28.53
N ALA A 13 5.02 4.54 27.90
CA ALA A 13 5.23 3.25 27.25
C ALA A 13 6.26 3.50 26.14
N PRO A 14 7.36 2.73 26.08
CA PRO A 14 8.24 2.82 24.94
C PRO A 14 7.37 2.60 23.71
N ALA A 15 7.42 3.57 22.80
CA ALA A 15 6.69 3.49 21.56
C ALA A 15 7.13 2.22 20.84
N LEU A 16 6.34 1.16 20.96
CA LEU A 16 6.05 0.31 19.82
C LEU A 16 5.33 1.22 18.84
N CYS A 17 6.13 2.07 18.19
CA CYS A 17 5.83 2.61 16.89
C CYS A 17 5.36 1.38 16.14
N ASN A 18 4.07 1.26 15.88
CA ASN A 18 3.56 0.22 15.01
C ASN A 18 4.21 0.54 13.67
N GLU A 19 5.36 -0.09 13.43
CA GLU A 19 6.26 0.17 12.33
C GLU A 19 5.40 0.04 11.08
N ALA A 20 5.36 1.13 10.30
CA ALA A 20 4.64 1.28 9.04
C ALA A 20 3.97 -0.01 8.57
N ALA A 21 2.65 -0.15 8.83
CA ALA A 21 1.81 -1.31 8.50
C ALA A 21 2.47 -2.17 7.41
N GLU A 22 3.05 -3.29 7.82
CA GLU A 22 4.11 -3.95 7.06
C GLU A 22 3.72 -4.08 5.57
N ALA A 23 4.54 -3.48 4.70
CA ALA A 23 4.18 -3.26 3.30
C ALA A 23 3.92 -4.60 2.59
N ALA A 24 2.78 -4.70 1.90
CA ALA A 24 2.44 -5.86 1.09
C ALA A 24 3.29 -5.89 -0.18
N LEU A 25 3.90 -7.04 -0.49
CA LEU A 25 4.65 -7.28 -1.72
C LEU A 25 3.91 -8.28 -2.61
N LEU A 26 3.62 -7.88 -3.84
CA LEU A 26 3.07 -8.74 -4.88
C LEU A 26 4.13 -9.02 -5.95
N LEU A 27 4.53 -10.29 -6.07
CA LEU A 27 5.39 -10.77 -7.14
C LEU A 27 4.53 -11.39 -8.24
N MET A 28 4.50 -10.78 -9.42
CA MET A 28 3.71 -11.25 -10.56
C MET A 28 4.59 -11.89 -11.63
N ALA A 29 4.15 -13.00 -12.21
CA ALA A 29 4.75 -13.54 -13.41
C ALA A 29 4.48 -12.61 -14.61
N CYS A 30 5.42 -12.56 -15.56
CA CYS A 30 5.16 -11.93 -16.84
C CYS A 30 4.08 -12.68 -17.63
N SER A 31 3.48 -12.02 -18.63
CA SER A 31 2.42 -12.59 -19.46
C SER A 31 2.89 -12.88 -20.88
N GLY A 32 2.40 -13.99 -21.47
CA GLY A 32 2.52 -14.23 -22.91
C GLY A 32 1.78 -13.17 -23.73
N SER A 33 0.59 -12.75 -23.27
CA SER A 33 -0.18 -11.66 -23.90
C SER A 33 0.44 -10.30 -23.58
N LYS A 34 0.93 -9.60 -24.61
CA LYS A 34 1.61 -8.30 -24.51
C LYS A 34 1.03 -7.30 -25.51
N LEU A 35 1.16 -6.00 -25.25
CA LEU A 35 1.00 -4.97 -26.27
C LEU A 35 2.17 -5.01 -27.27
N GLU A 36 1.95 -4.52 -28.48
CA GLU A 36 2.94 -4.52 -29.57
C GLU A 36 3.88 -3.30 -29.55
N ARG A 37 3.80 -2.45 -28.53
CA ARG A 37 4.59 -1.22 -28.42
C ARG A 37 5.45 -1.18 -27.17
N HIS A 38 6.52 -0.41 -27.23
CA HIS A 38 7.34 -0.06 -26.07
C HIS A 38 6.49 0.70 -25.05
N THR A 39 6.45 0.21 -23.80
CA THR A 39 5.70 0.83 -22.71
C THR A 39 6.14 0.24 -21.37
N ARG A 40 5.59 0.76 -20.27
CA ARG A 40 5.83 0.27 -18.91
C ARG A 40 5.44 -1.20 -18.78
N ALA A 41 6.23 -1.97 -18.05
CA ALA A 41 6.02 -3.41 -17.86
C ALA A 41 4.60 -3.75 -17.39
N ILE A 42 4.07 -2.99 -16.42
CA ILE A 42 2.71 -3.21 -15.90
C ILE A 42 1.63 -3.04 -16.98
N ASP A 43 1.83 -2.14 -17.94
CA ASP A 43 0.91 -1.84 -19.04
C ASP A 43 1.10 -2.75 -20.25
N LEU A 44 2.35 -3.19 -20.48
CA LEU A 44 2.70 -4.11 -21.55
C LEU A 44 1.95 -5.43 -21.41
N TYR A 45 1.91 -6.03 -20.21
CA TYR A 45 1.30 -7.33 -19.99
C TYR A 45 -0.24 -7.25 -19.89
N ARG A 46 -0.94 -8.08 -20.70
CA ARG A 46 -2.41 -8.03 -20.87
C ARG A 46 -3.14 -9.31 -20.47
N GLY A 47 -2.42 -10.34 -19.99
CA GLY A 47 -3.01 -11.62 -19.62
C GLY A 47 -4.01 -11.52 -18.45
N VAL A 48 -4.80 -12.57 -18.26
CA VAL A 48 -5.91 -12.59 -17.30
C VAL A 48 -5.53 -12.27 -15.85
N MET A 49 -4.30 -12.56 -15.43
CA MET A 49 -3.81 -12.16 -14.10
C MET A 49 -3.63 -10.65 -13.97
N TYR A 50 -3.20 -9.96 -15.04
CA TYR A 50 -3.08 -8.50 -15.07
C TYR A 50 -4.46 -7.82 -15.13
N GLN A 51 -5.44 -8.46 -15.78
CA GLN A 51 -6.83 -8.02 -15.74
C GLN A 51 -7.39 -8.10 -14.32
N SER A 52 -7.20 -9.25 -13.64
CA SER A 52 -7.59 -9.41 -12.23
C SER A 52 -6.86 -8.43 -11.31
N TYR A 53 -5.55 -8.23 -11.49
CA TYR A 53 -4.81 -7.23 -10.74
C TYR A 53 -5.46 -5.84 -10.87
N ARG A 54 -5.77 -5.40 -12.08
CA ARG A 54 -6.39 -4.08 -12.32
C ARG A 54 -7.81 -3.96 -11.78
N ALA A 55 -8.58 -5.05 -11.84
CA ALA A 55 -9.95 -5.08 -11.35
C ALA A 55 -10.03 -4.96 -9.81
N HIS A 56 -9.03 -5.49 -9.10
CA HIS A 56 -8.99 -5.50 -7.63
C HIS A 56 -8.03 -4.47 -7.03
N LEU A 57 -7.24 -3.77 -7.85
CA LEU A 57 -6.31 -2.77 -7.34
C LEU A 57 -7.09 -1.59 -6.76
N ARG A 58 -6.97 -1.40 -5.45
CA ARG A 58 -7.59 -0.27 -4.75
C ARG A 58 -6.58 0.84 -4.55
N SER A 59 -6.96 2.07 -4.89
CA SER A 59 -6.10 3.26 -4.73
C SER A 59 -5.75 3.57 -3.28
N ASP A 60 -6.49 3.01 -2.32
CA ASP A 60 -6.31 3.19 -0.88
C ASP A 60 -5.42 2.11 -0.23
N ALA A 61 -5.13 1.02 -0.93
CA ALA A 61 -4.34 -0.10 -0.44
C ALA A 61 -3.53 -0.73 -1.59
N VAL A 62 -2.51 0.02 -2.04
CA VAL A 62 -1.65 -0.38 -3.16
C VAL A 62 -0.46 -1.19 -2.63
N PRO A 63 -0.25 -2.44 -3.08
CA PRO A 63 0.94 -3.19 -2.73
C PRO A 63 2.16 -2.69 -3.51
N SER A 64 3.35 -2.93 -2.97
CA SER A 64 4.58 -2.90 -3.78
C SER A 64 4.50 -4.05 -4.79
N VAL A 65 4.68 -3.78 -6.08
CA VAL A 65 4.62 -4.80 -7.13
C VAL A 65 5.99 -4.98 -7.75
N LEU A 66 6.37 -6.24 -8.00
CA LEU A 66 7.48 -6.58 -8.88
C LEU A 66 7.03 -7.63 -9.89
N ILE A 67 7.54 -7.52 -11.11
CA ILE A 67 7.20 -8.45 -12.19
C ILE A 67 8.41 -9.31 -12.50
N LEU A 68 8.28 -10.64 -12.36
CA LEU A 68 9.28 -11.58 -12.81
C LEU A 68 9.09 -11.89 -14.31
N SER A 69 9.99 -11.34 -15.12
CA SER A 69 10.14 -11.61 -16.55
C SER A 69 11.11 -12.75 -16.80
N ALA A 70 10.75 -13.70 -17.67
CA ALA A 70 11.68 -14.72 -18.14
C ALA A 70 12.92 -14.10 -18.81
N ARG A 71 12.75 -13.02 -19.59
CA ARG A 71 13.84 -12.33 -20.28
C ARG A 71 14.64 -11.42 -19.36
N HIS A 72 13.94 -10.60 -18.58
CA HIS A 72 14.56 -9.44 -17.91
C HIS A 72 14.78 -9.63 -16.40
N GLY A 73 14.34 -10.74 -15.81
CA GLY A 73 14.38 -10.92 -14.35
C GLY A 73 13.30 -10.08 -13.65
N PHE A 74 13.61 -9.58 -12.46
CA PHE A 74 12.66 -8.75 -11.69
C PHE A 74 12.62 -7.31 -12.21
N LEU A 75 11.43 -6.85 -12.55
CA LEU A 75 11.15 -5.52 -13.08
C LEU A 75 10.28 -4.71 -12.11
N HIS A 76 10.55 -3.40 -12.05
CA HIS A 76 9.60 -2.45 -11.48
C HIS A 76 8.39 -2.29 -12.44
N PRO A 77 7.17 -2.05 -11.95
CA PRO A 77 5.98 -1.85 -12.78
C PRO A 77 6.17 -0.79 -13.88
N ASP A 78 6.88 0.28 -13.56
CA ASP A 78 7.13 1.41 -14.47
C ASP A 78 8.35 1.21 -15.38
N THR A 79 9.08 0.09 -15.30
CA THR A 79 10.21 -0.15 -16.20
C THR A 79 9.70 -0.30 -17.64
N GLU A 80 10.19 0.54 -18.54
CA GLU A 80 9.80 0.48 -19.95
C GLU A 80 10.52 -0.65 -20.69
N ILE A 81 9.74 -1.49 -21.38
CA ILE A 81 10.23 -2.65 -22.12
C ILE A 81 9.45 -2.81 -23.43
N SER A 82 10.13 -3.37 -24.42
CA SER A 82 9.54 -3.74 -25.71
C SER A 82 8.91 -5.15 -25.64
N PRO A 83 7.91 -5.47 -26.48
CA PRO A 83 7.39 -6.83 -26.57
C PRO A 83 8.50 -7.84 -26.87
N TYR A 84 8.34 -9.05 -26.32
CA TYR A 84 9.27 -10.16 -26.48
C TYR A 84 8.53 -11.50 -26.33
N ASP A 85 9.11 -12.56 -26.87
CA ASP A 85 8.62 -13.93 -26.68
C ASP A 85 9.70 -14.78 -25.99
N GLU A 86 9.55 -14.92 -24.67
CA GLU A 86 10.39 -15.80 -23.87
C GLU A 86 9.54 -16.39 -22.74
N ARG A 87 9.56 -17.71 -22.63
CA ARG A 87 8.80 -18.47 -21.62
C ARG A 87 9.70 -18.87 -20.46
N MET A 88 9.15 -18.81 -19.24
CA MET A 88 9.80 -19.39 -18.06
C MET A 88 9.66 -20.91 -18.08
N THR A 89 10.55 -21.58 -18.82
CA THR A 89 10.70 -23.03 -18.75
C THR A 89 11.42 -23.43 -17.47
N ARG A 90 11.40 -24.72 -17.11
CA ARG A 90 12.17 -25.24 -15.98
C ARG A 90 13.66 -24.94 -16.11
N GLN A 91 14.23 -25.17 -17.30
CA GLN A 91 15.63 -24.84 -17.60
C GLN A 91 15.91 -23.34 -17.41
N ARG A 92 15.01 -22.47 -17.87
CA ARG A 92 15.19 -21.01 -17.70
C ARG A 92 15.12 -20.61 -16.24
N ALA A 93 14.21 -21.19 -15.47
CA ALA A 93 14.12 -20.97 -14.03
C ALA A 93 15.40 -21.43 -13.31
N ASP A 94 15.92 -22.61 -13.65
CA ASP A 94 17.14 -23.15 -13.06
C ASP A 94 18.36 -22.28 -13.40
N GLN A 95 18.49 -21.79 -14.64
CA GLN A 95 19.51 -20.80 -15.03
C GLN A 95 19.38 -19.50 -14.23
N MET A 96 18.16 -18.98 -14.08
CA MET A 96 17.91 -17.75 -13.36
C MET A 96 18.22 -17.88 -11.85
N MET A 97 17.95 -19.04 -11.26
CA MET A 97 18.29 -19.30 -9.86
C MET A 97 19.80 -19.47 -9.64
N ALA A 98 20.52 -20.07 -10.61
CA ALA A 98 21.97 -20.20 -10.55
C ALA A 98 22.69 -18.83 -10.56
N ASP A 99 22.13 -17.85 -11.27
CA ASP A 99 22.67 -16.48 -11.36
C ASP A 99 21.69 -15.42 -10.79
N LEU A 100 21.03 -15.77 -9.69
CA LEU A 100 19.92 -14.98 -9.15
C LEU A 100 20.31 -13.54 -8.79
N SER A 101 21.55 -13.30 -8.36
CA SER A 101 22.07 -11.96 -8.05
C SER A 101 21.96 -10.99 -9.22
N THR A 102 22.15 -11.47 -10.45
CA THR A 102 22.11 -10.63 -11.66
C THR A 102 20.69 -10.17 -11.98
N TYR A 103 19.68 -10.95 -11.59
CA TYR A 103 18.26 -10.66 -11.84
C TYR A 103 17.57 -9.90 -10.70
N LEU A 104 18.20 -9.76 -9.53
CA LEU A 104 17.68 -9.06 -8.35
C LEU A 104 18.01 -7.55 -8.37
N ARG A 105 17.78 -6.87 -9.50
CA ARG A 105 18.12 -5.44 -9.69
C ARG A 105 17.78 -4.62 -8.41
N PRO A 106 18.79 -4.01 -7.73
CA PRO A 106 18.69 -3.63 -6.31
C PRO A 106 17.65 -2.55 -5.96
N ALA A 107 17.22 -1.72 -6.92
CA ALA A 107 16.41 -0.53 -6.62
C ALA A 107 14.91 -0.79 -6.43
N ALA A 108 14.39 -1.93 -6.89
CA ALA A 108 12.94 -2.16 -6.96
C ALA A 108 12.38 -2.91 -5.73
N TRP A 109 13.23 -3.55 -4.93
CA TRP A 109 12.78 -4.35 -3.79
C TRP A 109 12.55 -3.49 -2.54
N PRO A 110 11.37 -3.59 -1.89
CA PRO A 110 11.15 -2.89 -0.63
C PRO A 110 12.14 -3.36 0.44
N THR A 111 12.48 -2.47 1.38
CA THR A 111 13.44 -2.78 2.46
C THR A 111 12.87 -3.75 3.48
N ARG A 112 11.54 -3.71 3.71
CA ARG A 112 10.79 -4.61 4.59
C ARG A 112 9.49 -5.02 3.92
N VAL A 113 9.01 -6.22 4.25
CA VAL A 113 7.75 -6.79 3.74
C VAL A 113 7.00 -7.47 4.87
N GLY A 114 5.67 -7.36 4.84
CA GLY A 114 4.79 -7.97 5.83
C GLY A 114 4.00 -9.14 5.32
N SER A 115 3.21 -8.90 4.29
CA SER A 115 2.52 -9.95 3.53
C SER A 115 3.10 -10.05 2.13
N VAL A 116 3.21 -11.28 1.64
CA VAL A 116 3.79 -11.53 0.32
C VAL A 116 2.87 -12.45 -0.49
N MET A 117 2.63 -12.11 -1.75
CA MET A 117 1.87 -12.94 -2.68
C MET A 117 2.70 -13.27 -3.92
N LEU A 118 2.82 -14.56 -4.24
CA LEU A 118 3.43 -15.05 -5.47
C LEU A 118 2.35 -15.43 -6.48
N ALA A 119 2.16 -14.59 -7.49
CA ALA A 119 1.17 -14.78 -8.54
C ALA A 119 1.84 -15.28 -9.82
N GLY A 120 1.80 -16.59 -10.07
CA GLY A 120 2.39 -17.19 -11.25
C GLY A 120 2.37 -18.71 -11.30
N GLY A 121 2.77 -19.24 -12.46
CA GLY A 121 2.98 -20.68 -12.65
C GLY A 121 4.11 -21.23 -11.77
N ALA A 122 4.20 -22.56 -11.66
CA ALA A 122 5.14 -23.24 -10.76
C ALA A 122 6.60 -22.78 -10.95
N GLU A 123 7.08 -22.68 -12.18
CA GLU A 123 8.46 -22.25 -12.46
C GLU A 123 8.72 -20.79 -12.05
N TYR A 124 7.76 -19.89 -12.22
CA TYR A 124 7.88 -18.52 -11.72
C TYR A 124 7.95 -18.49 -10.19
N ARG A 125 7.07 -19.25 -9.53
CA ARG A 125 7.03 -19.29 -8.05
C ARG A 125 8.31 -19.85 -7.45
N ARG A 126 8.95 -20.83 -8.09
CA ARG A 126 10.27 -21.35 -7.70
C ARG A 126 11.32 -20.23 -7.64
N VAL A 127 11.44 -19.45 -8.70
CA VAL A 127 12.39 -18.33 -8.77
C VAL A 127 12.03 -17.22 -7.78
N MET A 128 10.74 -16.87 -7.66
CA MET A 128 10.25 -15.87 -6.71
C MET A 128 10.57 -16.25 -5.27
N ARG A 129 10.38 -17.53 -4.90
CA ARG A 129 10.72 -18.03 -3.57
C ARG A 129 12.22 -17.95 -3.30
N ALA A 130 13.06 -18.32 -4.27
CA ALA A 130 14.51 -18.19 -4.15
C ALA A 130 14.94 -16.72 -3.97
N ALA A 131 14.33 -15.81 -4.75
CA ALA A 131 14.57 -14.36 -4.65
C ALA A 131 14.21 -13.81 -3.27
N LEU A 132 13.05 -14.19 -2.76
CA LEU A 132 12.57 -13.82 -1.44
C LEU A 132 13.49 -14.32 -0.32
N ALA A 133 13.84 -15.61 -0.34
CA ALA A 133 14.73 -16.21 0.64
C ALA A 133 16.11 -15.53 0.64
N ARG A 134 16.62 -15.16 -0.54
CA ARG A 134 17.89 -14.43 -0.68
C ARG A 134 17.80 -13.00 -0.16
N ARG A 135 16.67 -12.31 -0.35
CA ARG A 135 16.50 -10.88 -0.02
C ARG A 135 16.16 -10.64 1.45
N TYR A 136 15.28 -11.47 2.01
CA TYR A 136 14.70 -11.24 3.35
C TYR A 136 15.03 -12.37 4.34
N GLY A 137 15.72 -13.42 3.90
CA GLY A 137 15.94 -14.62 4.69
C GLY A 137 14.77 -15.61 4.61
N PRO A 138 14.91 -16.79 5.25
CA PRO A 138 13.96 -17.89 5.10
C PRO A 138 12.64 -17.72 5.87
N ALA A 139 12.60 -16.83 6.88
CA ALA A 139 11.44 -16.63 7.75
C ALA A 139 10.61 -15.43 7.28
N LEU A 140 9.83 -15.61 6.22
CA LEU A 140 8.85 -14.62 5.79
C LEU A 140 7.51 -14.85 6.51
N PRO A 141 7.02 -13.89 7.32
CA PRO A 141 5.67 -13.98 7.83
C PRO A 141 4.67 -13.78 6.67
N ALA A 142 3.61 -14.59 6.64
CA ALA A 142 2.48 -14.48 5.71
C ALA A 142 2.78 -14.52 4.18
N LEU A 143 3.48 -15.56 3.72
CA LEU A 143 3.61 -15.88 2.29
C LEU A 143 2.36 -16.62 1.76
N GLN A 144 1.76 -16.08 0.70
CA GLN A 144 0.70 -16.72 -0.09
C GLN A 144 1.21 -16.99 -1.51
N GLU A 145 0.72 -18.08 -2.11
CA GLU A 145 1.09 -18.46 -3.47
C GLU A 145 -0.14 -18.88 -4.25
N THR A 146 -0.23 -18.46 -5.51
CA THR A 146 -1.30 -18.91 -6.38
C THR A 146 -1.20 -20.41 -6.66
N CYS A 147 -2.29 -21.14 -6.50
CA CYS A 147 -2.38 -22.58 -6.77
C CYS A 147 -3.66 -22.95 -7.53
N GLY A 148 -3.69 -24.15 -8.10
CA GLY A 148 -4.83 -24.64 -8.89
C GLY A 148 -4.90 -24.04 -10.30
N GLY A 149 -6.06 -24.19 -10.93
CA GLY A 149 -6.32 -23.67 -12.29
C GLY A 149 -6.40 -22.14 -12.34
N ILE A 150 -6.32 -21.58 -13.55
CA ILE A 150 -6.22 -20.11 -13.73
C ILE A 150 -7.37 -19.33 -13.08
N GLY A 151 -8.59 -19.87 -13.04
CA GLY A 151 -9.72 -19.25 -12.33
C GLY A 151 -9.50 -19.14 -10.81
N MET A 152 -8.95 -20.19 -10.19
CA MET A 152 -8.64 -20.19 -8.75
C MET A 152 -7.52 -19.19 -8.44
N GLN A 153 -6.46 -19.18 -9.26
CA GLN A 153 -5.35 -18.24 -9.10
C GLN A 153 -5.81 -16.77 -9.18
N ARG A 154 -6.75 -16.47 -10.09
CA ARG A 154 -7.36 -15.14 -10.21
C ARG A 154 -8.16 -14.76 -8.96
N SER A 155 -8.96 -15.68 -8.44
CA SER A 155 -9.72 -15.49 -7.19
C SER A 155 -8.80 -15.23 -6.00
N GLN A 156 -7.72 -16.01 -5.87
CA GLN A 156 -6.71 -15.84 -4.82
C GLN A 156 -5.99 -14.49 -4.92
N LEU A 157 -5.63 -14.05 -6.12
CA LEU A 157 -5.06 -12.71 -6.33
C LEU A 157 -6.05 -11.60 -5.94
N GLY A 158 -7.32 -11.74 -6.33
CA GLY A 158 -8.36 -10.80 -5.93
C GLY A 158 -8.52 -10.72 -4.41
N ALA A 159 -8.66 -11.87 -3.75
CA ALA A 159 -8.78 -11.95 -2.28
C ALA A 159 -7.57 -11.34 -1.56
N PHE A 160 -6.35 -11.54 -2.07
CA PHE A 160 -5.15 -10.92 -1.53
C PHE A 160 -5.22 -9.38 -1.61
N LEU A 161 -5.58 -8.84 -2.78
CA LEU A 161 -5.67 -7.40 -3.02
C LEU A 161 -6.82 -6.75 -2.23
N ASP A 162 -7.98 -7.41 -2.17
CA ASP A 162 -9.15 -6.93 -1.44
C ASP A 162 -8.89 -6.91 0.07
N GLY A 163 -8.11 -7.86 0.57
CA GLY A 163 -7.70 -7.98 1.98
C GLY A 163 -6.61 -7.00 2.43
N LEU A 164 -6.03 -6.20 1.52
CA LEU A 164 -5.00 -5.24 1.89
C LEU A 164 -5.57 -4.13 2.79
N LYS A 165 -4.84 -3.85 3.87
CA LYS A 165 -5.15 -2.73 4.76
C LYS A 165 -4.68 -1.42 4.13
N PRO A 166 -5.39 -0.29 4.36
CA PRO A 166 -4.91 1.00 3.94
C PRO A 166 -3.57 1.36 4.60
N ALA A 167 -2.71 2.02 3.84
CA ALA A 167 -1.37 2.42 4.28
C ALA A 167 -1.22 3.95 4.28
N PHE A 168 -0.29 4.44 5.10
CA PHE A 168 0.19 5.82 5.05
C PHE A 168 1.09 6.03 3.84
N ARG A 169 0.97 7.18 3.17
CA ARG A 169 1.70 7.52 1.95
C ARG A 169 2.22 8.95 1.97
N ASP A 170 3.39 9.12 1.35
CA ASP A 170 4.15 10.36 1.20
C ASP A 170 4.37 11.05 2.55
N GLN A 171 5.45 10.69 3.27
CA GLN A 171 5.80 11.41 4.49
C GLN A 171 6.14 12.87 4.14
N ILE A 172 5.39 13.82 4.71
CA ILE A 172 5.52 15.27 4.44
C ILE A 172 6.18 16.04 5.58
N GLY A 173 6.48 15.39 6.71
CA GLY A 173 7.11 16.03 7.84
C GLY A 173 7.07 15.20 9.12
N ARG A 174 7.23 15.89 10.26
CA ARG A 174 7.08 15.35 11.61
C ARG A 174 6.37 16.37 12.51
N GLN A 175 5.55 15.88 13.43
CA GLN A 175 5.01 16.67 14.54
C GLN A 175 6.12 17.06 15.53
N ALA A 176 5.83 18.01 16.42
CA ALA A 176 6.78 18.47 17.45
C ALA A 176 7.26 17.33 18.38
N ASN A 177 6.44 16.29 18.58
CA ASN A 177 6.78 15.10 19.35
C ASN A 177 7.55 14.02 18.52
N GLY A 178 7.92 14.32 17.27
CA GLY A 178 8.66 13.43 16.38
C GLY A 178 7.80 12.49 15.52
N THR A 179 6.49 12.40 15.77
CA THR A 179 5.55 11.54 15.02
C THR A 179 5.55 11.91 13.53
N PRO A 180 5.82 10.96 12.62
CA PRO A 180 5.76 11.22 11.18
C PRO A 180 4.35 11.64 10.74
N VAL A 181 4.28 12.67 9.89
CA VAL A 181 3.04 13.08 9.21
C VAL A 181 3.13 12.74 7.73
N PHE A 182 2.01 12.34 7.17
CA PHE A 182 1.88 11.81 5.83
C PHE A 182 0.82 12.58 5.05
N ARG A 183 0.96 12.58 3.72
CA ARG A 183 0.02 13.22 2.82
C ARG A 183 -1.29 12.46 2.73
N ALA A 184 -1.27 11.12 2.82
CA ALA A 184 -2.47 10.31 2.65
C ALA A 184 -2.49 9.06 3.52
N TYR A 185 -3.70 8.62 3.87
CA TYR A 185 -3.98 7.31 4.46
C TYR A 185 -5.25 6.77 3.83
N GLY A 186 -5.13 5.67 3.11
CA GLY A 186 -6.22 5.15 2.32
C GLY A 186 -6.78 6.18 1.33
N ARG A 187 -8.09 6.46 1.41
CA ARG A 187 -8.80 7.43 0.57
C ARG A 187 -8.75 8.87 1.10
N ILE A 188 -8.20 9.08 2.30
CA ILE A 188 -8.10 10.39 2.92
C ILE A 188 -6.74 11.01 2.57
N GLN A 189 -6.75 12.25 2.09
CA GLN A 189 -5.56 12.95 1.63
C GLN A 189 -5.58 14.41 2.11
N ALA A 190 -4.42 14.92 2.48
CA ALA A 190 -4.17 16.33 2.74
C ALA A 190 -4.63 17.22 1.56
N GLY A 191 -5.34 18.28 1.88
CA GLY A 191 -5.99 19.20 0.95
C GLY A 191 -7.42 18.80 0.56
N ALA A 192 -7.84 17.55 0.78
CA ALA A 192 -9.19 17.12 0.44
C ALA A 192 -10.23 17.63 1.44
N ILE A 193 -11.44 17.87 0.95
CA ILE A 193 -12.63 18.02 1.80
C ILE A 193 -13.21 16.63 2.06
N ALA A 194 -13.55 16.37 3.32
CA ALA A 194 -14.16 15.14 3.77
C ALA A 194 -15.39 15.45 4.62
N THR A 195 -16.37 14.54 4.59
CA THR A 195 -17.49 14.54 5.51
C THR A 195 -17.06 13.86 6.80
N LEU A 196 -17.07 14.60 7.90
CA LEU A 196 -16.80 14.13 9.25
C LEU A 196 -18.10 13.66 9.91
N ARG A 197 -18.13 12.40 10.33
CA ARG A 197 -19.20 11.77 11.10
C ARG A 197 -18.62 11.07 12.33
N TYR A 198 -18.94 11.59 13.51
CA TYR A 198 -18.47 11.01 14.77
C TYR A 198 -19.16 9.66 15.03
N ARG A 199 -18.47 8.55 14.81
CA ARG A 199 -19.04 7.21 15.05
C ARG A 199 -19.47 6.99 16.50
N ALA A 200 -18.73 7.57 17.45
CA ALA A 200 -19.04 7.51 18.87
C ALA A 200 -20.23 8.42 19.30
N ALA A 201 -20.64 9.35 18.43
CA ALA A 201 -21.74 10.27 18.69
C ALA A 201 -22.59 10.46 17.41
N PRO A 202 -23.29 9.42 16.94
CA PRO A 202 -23.97 9.40 15.64
C PRO A 202 -25.14 10.39 15.54
N ALA A 203 -25.64 10.90 16.67
CA ALA A 203 -26.68 11.93 16.71
C ALA A 203 -26.17 13.32 16.31
N LEU A 204 -24.85 13.55 16.29
CA LEU A 204 -24.30 14.83 15.86
C LEU A 204 -24.39 14.98 14.33
N PRO A 205 -24.71 16.19 13.83
CA PRO A 205 -24.75 16.43 12.40
C PRO A 205 -23.38 16.24 11.77
N ALA A 206 -23.37 15.68 10.56
CA ALA A 206 -22.15 15.60 9.75
C ALA A 206 -21.60 16.99 9.47
N ARG A 207 -20.28 17.10 9.41
CA ARG A 207 -19.57 18.37 9.15
C ARG A 207 -18.64 18.22 7.96
N LEU A 208 -18.39 19.31 7.24
CA LEU A 208 -17.28 19.35 6.29
C LEU A 208 -15.99 19.63 7.06
N ALA A 209 -14.95 18.88 6.69
CA ALA A 209 -13.64 18.98 7.28
C ALA A 209 -12.60 19.04 6.15
N ARG A 210 -11.71 20.04 6.18
CA ARG A 210 -10.54 20.09 5.32
C ARG A 210 -9.41 19.30 5.97
N VAL A 211 -8.90 18.30 5.28
CA VAL A 211 -7.80 17.47 5.78
C VAL A 211 -6.48 18.21 5.60
N LEU A 212 -5.73 18.40 6.67
CA LEU A 212 -4.40 19.04 6.64
C LEU A 212 -3.28 18.02 6.50
N SER A 213 -3.35 16.94 7.27
CA SER A 213 -2.38 15.84 7.24
C SER A 213 -2.97 14.59 7.89
N VAL A 214 -2.29 13.45 7.73
CA VAL A 214 -2.63 12.21 8.44
C VAL A 214 -1.39 11.64 9.14
N PHE A 215 -1.60 10.95 10.26
CA PHE A 215 -0.54 10.35 11.06
C PHE A 215 -1.07 9.15 11.85
N ASN A 216 -0.16 8.34 12.39
CA ASN A 216 -0.54 7.25 13.28
C ASN A 216 -0.62 7.77 14.72
N GLY A 217 -1.85 8.03 15.19
CA GLY A 217 -2.11 8.48 16.55
C GLY A 217 -2.26 7.31 17.54
N PRO A 218 -2.48 7.60 18.84
CA PRO A 218 -2.59 6.57 19.87
C PRO A 218 -3.73 5.55 19.63
N GLY A 219 -4.83 6.01 19.01
CA GLY A 219 -5.98 5.18 18.64
C GLY A 219 -5.91 4.62 17.22
N GLY A 220 -4.77 4.75 16.53
CA GLY A 220 -4.59 4.37 15.13
C GLY A 220 -4.62 5.56 14.16
N PRO A 221 -4.96 5.32 12.87
CA PRO A 221 -4.92 6.34 11.84
C PRO A 221 -5.78 7.56 12.18
N THR A 222 -5.11 8.71 12.27
CA THR A 222 -5.66 9.99 12.71
C THR A 222 -5.41 11.04 11.64
N ALA A 223 -6.39 11.92 11.42
CA ALA A 223 -6.27 13.06 10.54
C ALA A 223 -6.24 14.35 11.38
N ASP A 224 -5.34 15.25 11.03
CA ASP A 224 -5.41 16.64 11.44
C ASP A 224 -6.32 17.37 10.45
N VAL A 225 -7.39 17.98 10.93
CA VAL A 225 -8.44 18.56 10.09
C VAL A 225 -8.87 19.93 10.59
N GLU A 226 -9.34 20.76 9.68
CA GLU A 226 -10.05 22.00 9.96
C GLU A 226 -11.55 21.79 9.73
N VAL A 227 -12.35 22.00 10.77
CA VAL A 227 -13.80 21.82 10.73
C VAL A 227 -14.48 23.17 10.83
N GLU A 228 -15.47 23.42 9.98
CA GLU A 228 -16.34 24.58 10.11
C GLU A 228 -17.42 24.33 11.17
N GLU A 229 -17.41 25.14 12.23
CA GLU A 229 -18.36 25.08 13.33
C GLU A 229 -19.06 26.42 13.53
N ILE A 230 -20.35 26.38 13.91
CA ILE A 230 -21.06 27.58 14.34
C ILE A 230 -20.90 27.72 15.85
N VAL A 231 -20.12 28.71 16.28
CA VAL A 231 -19.89 29.02 17.68
C VAL A 231 -20.53 30.37 17.99
N ARG A 232 -21.56 30.37 18.86
CA ARG A 232 -22.31 31.59 19.23
C ARG A 232 -22.86 32.36 18.02
N GLY A 233 -23.40 31.63 17.04
CA GLY A 233 -23.99 32.21 15.81
C GLY A 233 -22.99 32.68 14.76
N ARG A 234 -21.68 32.47 14.94
CA ARG A 234 -20.64 32.80 13.96
C ARG A 234 -19.93 31.54 13.47
N THR A 235 -19.66 31.45 12.17
CA THR A 235 -18.84 30.38 11.59
C THR A 235 -17.39 30.57 12.01
N LYS A 236 -16.78 29.52 12.57
CA LYS A 236 -15.39 29.46 12.99
C LYS A 236 -14.74 28.20 12.43
N ILE A 237 -13.51 28.34 11.95
CA ILE A 237 -12.66 27.21 11.57
C ILE A 237 -11.92 26.73 12.81
N CYS A 238 -12.11 25.46 13.17
CA CYS A 238 -11.54 24.85 14.35
C CYS A 238 -10.61 23.68 13.94
N PRO A 239 -9.30 23.75 14.21
CA PRO A 239 -8.41 22.62 13.99
C PRO A 239 -8.66 21.53 15.04
N ARG A 240 -8.72 20.27 14.61
CA ARG A 240 -8.93 19.11 15.49
C ARG A 240 -8.28 17.86 14.91
N TRP A 241 -7.93 16.95 15.81
CA TRP A 241 -7.59 15.58 15.45
C TRP A 241 -8.83 14.71 15.49
N VAL A 242 -9.05 13.97 14.41
CA VAL A 242 -10.17 13.04 14.27
C VAL A 242 -9.67 11.69 13.78
N SER A 243 -10.36 10.61 14.13
CA SER A 243 -10.06 9.31 13.56
C SER A 243 -10.28 9.37 12.05
N VAL A 244 -9.37 8.81 11.25
CA VAL A 244 -9.59 8.66 9.80
C VAL A 244 -10.85 7.82 9.54
N ALA A 245 -11.21 6.94 10.47
CA ALA A 245 -12.43 6.17 10.41
C ALA A 245 -13.69 7.07 10.42
N ASP A 246 -13.66 8.22 11.08
CA ASP A 246 -14.79 9.16 11.12
C ASP A 246 -14.91 10.02 9.85
N LEU A 247 -13.95 9.92 8.92
CA LEU A 247 -13.93 10.67 7.67
C LEU A 247 -14.42 9.84 6.48
N GLN A 248 -15.23 10.48 5.65
CA GLN A 248 -15.64 9.96 4.34
C GLN A 248 -15.19 10.96 3.27
N PRO A 249 -14.50 10.54 2.19
CA PRO A 249 -14.18 11.43 1.08
C PRO A 249 -15.45 12.11 0.57
N PHE A 250 -15.40 13.42 0.38
CA PHE A 250 -16.54 14.15 -0.16
C PHE A 250 -16.72 13.77 -1.63
N THR A 251 -17.86 13.17 -1.98
CA THR A 251 -18.23 12.75 -3.35
C THR A 251 -19.22 13.72 -3.99
N GLY A 252 -19.08 15.02 -3.74
CA GLY A 252 -19.84 16.02 -4.49
C GLY A 252 -19.20 16.25 -5.85
N GLU A 253 -19.96 16.09 -6.94
CA GLU A 253 -19.61 16.70 -8.21
C GLU A 253 -19.39 18.21 -8.00
N PRO A 254 -18.41 18.82 -8.69
CA PRO A 254 -18.33 20.27 -8.71
C PRO A 254 -19.63 20.81 -9.32
N ALA A 255 -20.35 21.62 -8.55
CA ALA A 255 -21.47 22.43 -9.04
C ALA A 255 -20.96 23.51 -10.01
#